data_AF-A0A538U9C6-F1
#
_entry.id   AF-A0A538U9C6-F1
#
_cell.length_a   1.000
_cell.length_b   1.000
_cell.length_c   1.000
_cell.angle_alpha   90.00
_cell.angle_beta   90.00
_cell.angle_gamma   90.00
#
_symmetry.space_group_name_H-M   'P 1'
#
loop_
_entity.id
_entity.type
_entity.pdbx_description
1 polymer ?
#
loop_
_entity_poly.entity_id
_entity_poly.type
_entity_poly.pdbx_seq_one_letter_code
_entity_poly.pdbx_strand_id
1 'polypeptide(L)'
;MRASTPLLWLSLVASTGLAASAAAETTGRWEQTYHVHHRPSVEIITNDGEVVVRTWDRPTVTVRVSTVGWPIGSGGVEVDGAQGGDEVHVQARAPRWEFSFSPRHRSLRIEVWTPEASDLDLKTGDGDVTVPAMRGRVAVRTGDGSITVDGAHGELRLSTGDGRIVGRALDGTLEAHSGDGSVNVDGRFDALTLGSGDGSITAEVMPGSRLTAGVSATTGDGRLTLRLPADLKAELDAHTGDGAIDVDLPMTVAGRVNRNHVHGSLNGGGPLVRLSSGDGSIRIEAR
;
A
#
# COMPACT_ATOMS: atom_id res chain seq x y z
N MET A 1 53.72 -36.16 64.95
CA MET A 1 52.71 -35.17 64.51
C MET A 1 53.38 -34.23 63.50
N ARG A 2 52.66 -33.89 62.41
CA ARG A 2 53.13 -33.31 61.13
C ARG A 2 53.67 -34.36 60.14
N ALA A 3 53.36 -34.35 58.86
CA ALA A 3 52.23 -33.82 58.08
C ALA A 3 52.29 -34.54 56.72
N SER A 4 51.15 -35.01 56.25
CA SER A 4 50.89 -35.63 54.95
C SER A 4 51.10 -34.66 53.78
N THR A 5 51.71 -35.12 52.69
CA THR A 5 51.57 -34.51 51.34
C THR A 5 51.35 -35.64 50.32
N PRO A 6 50.19 -35.70 49.64
CA PRO A 6 50.00 -36.59 48.51
C PRO A 6 50.32 -35.85 47.19
N LEU A 7 50.90 -36.59 46.24
CA LEU A 7 51.12 -36.15 44.86
C LEU A 7 49.77 -36.00 44.13
N LEU A 8 49.48 -34.80 43.65
CA LEU A 8 48.35 -34.50 42.76
C LEU A 8 48.76 -34.72 41.30
N TRP A 9 48.02 -35.60 40.63
CA TRP A 9 48.05 -35.79 39.17
C TRP A 9 47.45 -34.57 38.48
N LEU A 10 48.19 -33.95 37.55
CA LEU A 10 47.69 -32.88 36.69
C LEU A 10 47.02 -33.53 35.46
N SER A 11 45.69 -33.56 35.43
CA SER A 11 44.90 -33.89 34.25
C SER A 11 44.77 -32.66 33.36
N LEU A 12 45.39 -32.71 32.18
CA LEU A 12 45.28 -31.71 31.12
C LEU A 12 43.89 -31.84 30.45
N VAL A 13 42.95 -30.97 30.80
CA VAL A 13 41.67 -30.84 30.10
C VAL A 13 41.88 -29.97 28.87
N ALA A 14 41.90 -30.60 27.69
CA ALA A 14 41.86 -29.88 26.42
C ALA A 14 40.43 -29.38 26.18
N SER A 15 40.20 -28.10 26.44
CA SER A 15 38.97 -27.40 26.07
C SER A 15 38.97 -27.13 24.56
N THR A 16 38.24 -27.94 23.80
CA THR A 16 37.88 -27.63 22.41
C THR A 16 36.86 -26.50 22.41
N GLY A 17 37.33 -25.27 22.21
CA GLY A 17 36.46 -24.13 21.93
C GLY A 17 35.76 -24.34 20.59
N LEU A 18 34.46 -24.65 20.61
CA LEU A 18 33.59 -24.41 19.46
C LEU A 18 33.48 -22.88 19.29
N ALA A 19 34.31 -22.31 18.43
CA ALA A 19 34.05 -20.98 17.90
C ALA A 19 32.83 -21.08 16.98
N ALA A 20 31.66 -20.70 17.49
CA ALA A 20 30.51 -20.43 16.66
C ALA A 20 30.85 -19.22 15.77
N SER A 21 31.27 -19.51 14.53
CA SER A 21 31.42 -18.49 13.50
C SER A 21 30.04 -17.91 13.21
N ALA A 22 29.73 -16.74 13.76
CA ALA A 22 28.64 -15.92 13.26
C ALA A 22 28.94 -15.62 11.77
N ALA A 23 28.25 -16.31 10.86
CA ALA A 23 28.36 -16.01 9.44
C ALA A 23 27.89 -14.57 9.23
N ALA A 24 28.78 -13.70 8.76
CA ALA A 24 28.45 -12.32 8.46
C ALA A 24 27.31 -12.28 7.44
N GLU A 25 26.18 -11.69 7.79
CA GLU A 25 25.08 -11.47 6.86
C GLU A 25 25.54 -10.52 5.75
N THR A 26 25.37 -10.93 4.50
CA THR A 26 25.68 -10.06 3.36
C THR A 26 24.69 -8.91 3.35
N THR A 27 25.19 -7.70 3.58
CA THR A 27 24.41 -6.46 3.48
C THR A 27 24.92 -5.64 2.30
N GLY A 28 24.00 -5.09 1.53
CA GLY A 28 24.30 -4.21 0.41
C GLY A 28 23.61 -2.87 0.58
N ARG A 29 24.27 -1.79 0.15
CA ARG A 29 23.68 -0.46 0.11
C ARG A 29 24.09 0.25 -1.18
N TRP A 30 23.10 0.76 -1.88
CA TRP A 30 23.26 1.66 -3.02
C TRP A 30 22.45 2.93 -2.73
N GLU A 31 22.99 4.09 -3.09
CA GLU A 31 22.33 5.37 -2.89
C GLU A 31 22.73 6.32 -4.01
N GLN A 32 21.74 6.97 -4.61
CA GLN A 32 21.93 7.97 -5.66
C GLN A 32 21.03 9.17 -5.39
N THR A 33 21.54 10.37 -5.68
CA THR A 33 20.79 11.63 -5.56
C THR A 33 20.73 12.32 -6.92
N TYR A 34 19.54 12.80 -7.25
CA TYR A 34 19.18 13.45 -8.50
C TYR A 34 18.72 14.88 -8.20
N HIS A 35 19.26 15.86 -8.92
CA HIS A 35 18.87 17.27 -8.76
C HIS A 35 17.69 17.59 -9.65
N VAL A 36 16.64 18.19 -9.10
CA VAL A 36 15.41 18.51 -9.83
C VAL A 36 15.12 20.00 -9.76
N HIS A 37 14.55 20.56 -10.80
CA HIS A 37 14.30 22.00 -10.96
C HIS A 37 12.81 22.34 -10.88
N HIS A 38 11.94 21.40 -11.25
CA HIS A 38 10.48 21.56 -11.18
C HIS A 38 9.84 20.44 -10.36
N ARG A 39 8.56 20.16 -10.61
CA ARG A 39 7.88 18.97 -10.04
C ARG A 39 8.52 17.72 -10.64
N PRO A 40 9.16 16.86 -9.83
CA PRO A 40 9.76 15.65 -10.36
C PRO A 40 8.73 14.55 -10.60
N SER A 41 9.02 13.72 -11.60
CA SER A 41 8.32 12.45 -11.86
C SER A 41 9.25 11.30 -11.50
N VAL A 42 8.91 10.54 -10.47
CA VAL A 42 9.76 9.47 -9.92
C VAL A 42 9.11 8.12 -10.21
N GLU A 43 9.77 7.31 -11.02
CA GLU A 43 9.40 5.92 -11.29
C GLU A 43 10.36 4.97 -10.58
N ILE A 44 9.80 4.07 -9.75
CA ILE A 44 10.53 3.01 -9.06
C ILE A 44 9.97 1.68 -9.49
N ILE A 45 10.82 0.81 -10.04
CA ILE A 45 10.46 -0.55 -10.44
C ILE A 45 11.30 -1.55 -9.66
N THR A 46 10.64 -2.46 -8.96
CA THR A 46 11.28 -3.61 -8.36
C THR A 46 10.44 -4.88 -8.54
N ASN A 47 11.08 -6.05 -8.58
CA ASN A 47 10.37 -7.32 -8.64
C ASN A 47 10.15 -7.95 -7.25
N ASP A 48 10.70 -7.35 -6.21
CA ASP A 48 10.54 -7.75 -4.82
C ASP A 48 10.94 -6.56 -3.91
N GLY A 49 10.50 -6.57 -2.66
CA GLY A 49 10.97 -5.65 -1.64
C GLY A 49 10.10 -4.44 -1.37
N GLU A 50 10.18 -4.00 -0.12
CA GLU A 50 9.41 -2.90 0.45
C GLU A 50 9.85 -1.57 -0.16
N VAL A 51 8.88 -0.72 -0.51
CA VAL A 51 9.12 0.65 -0.99
C VAL A 51 8.56 1.64 0.02
N VAL A 52 9.43 2.47 0.59
CA VAL A 52 9.06 3.50 1.56
C VAL A 52 9.38 4.86 0.97
N VAL A 53 8.35 5.68 0.76
CA VAL A 53 8.53 7.06 0.35
C VAL A 53 8.58 7.98 1.57
N ARG A 54 9.39 9.03 1.47
CA ARG A 54 9.55 10.11 2.42
C ARG A 54 9.55 11.42 1.66
N THR A 55 8.94 12.45 2.22
CA THR A 55 8.94 13.78 1.62
C THR A 55 9.87 14.74 2.35
N TRP A 56 10.39 15.74 1.64
CA TRP A 56 11.24 16.80 2.18
C TRP A 56 11.11 18.10 1.37
N ASP A 57 11.77 19.16 1.84
CA ASP A 57 11.75 20.51 1.29
C ASP A 57 12.95 20.83 0.38
N ARG A 58 13.63 19.81 -0.15
CA ARG A 58 14.85 19.95 -0.96
C ARG A 58 14.58 19.68 -2.44
N PRO A 59 15.21 20.40 -3.38
CA PRO A 59 15.06 20.19 -4.82
C PRO A 59 15.88 18.98 -5.32
N THR A 60 15.71 17.84 -4.64
CA THR A 60 16.45 16.61 -4.92
C THR A 60 15.56 15.41 -4.72
N VAL A 61 15.78 14.38 -5.54
CA VAL A 61 15.25 13.04 -5.31
C VAL A 61 16.41 12.15 -4.90
N THR A 62 16.32 11.49 -3.74
CA THR A 62 17.32 10.50 -3.30
C THR A 62 16.68 9.15 -3.23
N VAL A 63 17.31 8.15 -3.84
CA VAL A 63 16.87 6.76 -3.78
C VAL A 63 17.95 5.93 -3.11
N ARG A 64 17.57 5.17 -2.09
CA ARG A 64 18.45 4.22 -1.39
C ARG A 64 17.88 2.82 -1.54
N VAL A 65 18.73 1.91 -1.99
CA VAL A 65 18.44 0.47 -2.03
C VAL A 65 19.30 -0.21 -0.96
N SER A 66 18.64 -0.94 -0.04
CA SER A 66 19.30 -1.70 1.02
C SER A 66 18.90 -3.17 0.91
N THR A 67 19.88 -4.06 1.03
CA THR A 67 19.66 -5.51 0.94
C THR A 67 20.24 -6.22 2.15
N VAL A 68 19.56 -7.28 2.60
CA VAL A 68 20.08 -8.27 3.55
C VAL A 68 20.00 -9.65 2.88
N GLY A 69 21.04 -10.46 3.01
CA GLY A 69 21.11 -11.79 2.40
C GLY A 69 21.39 -11.79 0.90
N TRP A 70 21.48 -10.63 0.26
CA TRP A 70 21.91 -10.43 -1.12
C TRP A 70 23.01 -9.36 -1.23
N PRO A 71 24.11 -9.61 -1.97
CA PRO A 71 24.99 -8.53 -2.40
C PRO A 71 24.27 -7.62 -3.40
N ILE A 72 24.79 -6.41 -3.62
CA ILE A 72 24.38 -5.56 -4.74
C ILE A 72 25.42 -5.70 -5.86
N GLY A 73 24.98 -5.84 -7.10
CA GLY A 73 25.83 -6.08 -8.27
C GLY A 73 25.90 -7.56 -8.67
N SER A 74 27.05 -7.98 -9.21
CA SER A 74 27.21 -9.32 -9.82
C SER A 74 26.78 -10.45 -8.89
N GLY A 75 25.75 -11.20 -9.30
CA GLY A 75 25.21 -12.36 -8.57
C GLY A 75 24.25 -12.01 -7.42
N GLY A 76 23.81 -10.75 -7.32
CA GLY A 76 22.87 -10.27 -6.31
C GLY A 76 21.80 -9.36 -6.89
N VAL A 77 21.42 -8.31 -6.15
CA VAL A 77 20.45 -7.31 -6.62
C VAL A 77 21.14 -6.37 -7.60
N GLU A 78 20.59 -6.28 -8.81
CA GLU A 78 21.00 -5.27 -9.79
C GLU A 78 20.22 -3.97 -9.54
N VAL A 79 20.91 -2.83 -9.54
CA VAL A 79 20.26 -1.52 -9.41
C VAL A 79 20.73 -0.64 -10.56
N ASP A 80 19.79 -0.12 -11.33
CA ASP A 80 20.01 0.85 -12.40
C ASP A 80 19.22 2.13 -12.09
N GLY A 81 19.85 3.27 -12.28
CA GLY A 81 19.28 4.58 -11.97
C GLY A 81 19.62 5.58 -13.05
N ALA A 82 18.60 6.23 -13.60
CA ALA A 82 18.73 7.20 -14.68
C ALA A 82 17.89 8.45 -14.39
N GLN A 83 18.34 9.58 -14.94
CA GLN A 83 17.62 10.85 -14.88
C GLN A 83 17.60 11.52 -16.24
N GLY A 84 16.42 12.01 -16.64
CA GLY A 84 16.22 12.88 -17.80
C GLY A 84 15.44 14.13 -17.40
N GLY A 85 16.12 15.26 -17.24
CA GLY A 85 15.47 16.47 -16.71
C GLY A 85 14.93 16.23 -15.30
N ASP A 86 13.63 16.41 -15.09
CA ASP A 86 12.94 16.18 -13.80
C ASP A 86 12.37 14.75 -13.67
N GLU A 87 12.62 13.88 -14.64
CA GLU A 87 12.22 12.46 -14.62
C GLU A 87 13.33 11.61 -14.02
N VAL A 88 13.03 10.88 -12.95
CA VAL A 88 13.94 9.97 -12.26
C VAL A 88 13.38 8.56 -12.37
N HIS A 89 14.16 7.65 -12.97
CA HIS A 89 13.80 6.24 -13.11
C HIS A 89 14.82 5.39 -12.36
N VAL A 90 14.37 4.57 -11.41
CA VAL A 90 15.21 3.61 -10.70
C VAL A 90 14.60 2.23 -10.76
N GLN A 91 15.40 1.26 -11.20
CA GLN A 91 15.02 -0.13 -11.28
C GLN A 91 15.93 -0.98 -10.40
N ALA A 92 15.37 -1.69 -9.43
CA ALA A 92 16.08 -2.68 -8.61
C ALA A 92 15.57 -4.09 -8.96
N ARG A 93 16.44 -5.01 -9.33
CA ARG A 93 16.06 -6.40 -9.67
C ARG A 93 16.75 -7.38 -8.76
N ALA A 94 15.96 -8.06 -7.92
CA ALA A 94 16.42 -9.22 -7.16
C ALA A 94 16.53 -10.45 -8.08
N PRO A 95 17.52 -11.33 -7.87
CA PRO A 95 17.78 -12.46 -8.74
C PRO A 95 16.63 -13.49 -8.67
N ARG A 96 16.08 -13.86 -9.84
CA ARG A 96 15.14 -14.97 -9.99
C ARG A 96 15.92 -16.30 -9.94
N TRP A 97 15.96 -16.96 -8.78
CA TRP A 97 16.46 -18.35 -8.69
C TRP A 97 15.33 -19.28 -8.24
N GLU A 98 15.02 -20.27 -9.08
CA GLU A 98 14.08 -21.38 -8.81
C GLU A 98 14.64 -22.26 -7.68
N PHE A 99 13.92 -22.35 -6.55
CA PHE A 99 14.27 -23.13 -5.35
C PHE A 99 15.45 -22.61 -4.51
N SER A 100 15.24 -21.53 -3.76
CA SER A 100 16.12 -21.21 -2.62
C SER A 100 15.57 -21.82 -1.32
N PHE A 101 15.86 -23.10 -1.08
CA PHE A 101 15.76 -23.76 0.24
C PHE A 101 16.87 -23.28 1.20
N SER A 102 17.18 -21.97 1.21
CA SER A 102 18.21 -21.41 2.09
C SER A 102 17.52 -20.73 3.28
N PRO A 103 17.82 -21.11 4.53
CA PRO A 103 17.16 -20.60 5.74
C PRO A 103 17.59 -19.18 6.13
N ARG A 104 18.02 -18.35 5.17
CA ARG A 104 18.55 -17.00 5.42
C ARG A 104 17.49 -15.96 5.11
N HIS A 105 17.26 -15.06 6.08
CA HIS A 105 16.41 -13.89 5.89
C HIS A 105 16.97 -13.03 4.76
N ARG A 106 16.23 -12.93 3.67
CA ARG A 106 16.51 -12.02 2.56
C ARG A 106 15.53 -10.87 2.62
N SER A 107 16.03 -9.66 2.41
CA SER A 107 15.17 -8.49 2.29
C SER A 107 15.77 -7.51 1.30
N LEU A 108 14.89 -6.84 0.58
CA LEU A 108 15.16 -5.71 -0.29
C LEU A 108 14.26 -4.58 0.18
N ARG A 109 14.85 -3.43 0.48
CA ARG A 109 14.13 -2.22 0.86
C ARG A 109 14.61 -1.07 0.00
N ILE A 110 13.67 -0.33 -0.56
CA ILE A 110 13.89 0.88 -1.34
C ILE A 110 13.30 2.05 -0.56
N GLU A 111 14.14 2.99 -0.15
CA GLU A 111 13.71 4.25 0.44
C GLU A 111 13.85 5.37 -0.59
N VAL A 112 12.80 6.16 -0.77
CA VAL A 112 12.74 7.28 -1.72
C VAL A 112 12.48 8.56 -0.94
N TRP A 113 13.38 9.54 -1.03
CA TRP A 113 13.15 10.91 -0.53
C TRP A 113 12.90 11.83 -1.71
N THR A 114 11.78 12.55 -1.72
CA THR A 114 11.36 13.39 -2.84
C THR A 114 10.66 14.67 -2.33
N PRO A 115 10.58 15.77 -3.10
CA PRO A 115 9.73 16.91 -2.74
C PRO A 115 8.27 16.51 -2.46
N GLU A 116 7.58 17.20 -1.56
CA GLU A 116 6.14 16.95 -1.33
C GLU A 116 5.33 17.09 -2.63
N ALA A 117 5.67 18.07 -3.47
CA ALA A 117 5.07 18.25 -4.78
C ALA A 117 5.79 17.40 -5.84
N SER A 118 5.45 16.11 -5.94
CA SER A 118 6.02 15.15 -6.90
C SER A 118 4.94 14.27 -7.52
N ASP A 119 5.21 13.72 -8.69
CA ASP A 119 4.43 12.63 -9.29
C ASP A 119 5.19 11.30 -9.09
N LEU A 120 4.50 10.24 -8.69
CA LEU A 120 5.09 8.93 -8.37
C LEU A 120 4.44 7.80 -9.19
N ASP A 121 5.27 6.91 -9.73
CA ASP A 121 4.87 5.59 -10.25
C ASP A 121 5.73 4.50 -9.57
N LEU A 122 5.12 3.76 -8.63
CA LEU A 122 5.80 2.73 -7.84
C LEU A 122 5.28 1.36 -8.24
N LYS A 123 6.18 0.47 -8.67
CA LYS A 123 5.87 -0.90 -9.08
C LYS A 123 6.76 -1.85 -8.28
N THR A 124 6.15 -2.72 -7.48
CA THR A 124 6.85 -3.79 -6.76
C THR A 124 6.19 -5.14 -7.06
N GLY A 125 6.93 -6.24 -6.89
CA GLY A 125 6.40 -7.60 -7.00
C GLY A 125 5.57 -7.93 -5.77
N ASP A 126 6.21 -8.21 -4.64
CA ASP A 126 5.50 -8.69 -3.45
C ASP A 126 5.67 -7.75 -2.24
N GLY A 127 6.31 -6.60 -2.45
CA GLY A 127 6.66 -5.69 -1.37
C GLY A 127 5.53 -4.77 -0.93
N ASP A 128 5.52 -4.45 0.37
CA ASP A 128 4.67 -3.39 0.91
C ASP A 128 5.12 -2.02 0.39
N VAL A 129 4.16 -1.13 0.17
CA VAL A 129 4.41 0.24 -0.27
C VAL A 129 3.82 1.22 0.73
N THR A 130 4.65 2.13 1.23
CA THR A 130 4.23 3.21 2.12
C THR A 130 4.48 4.57 1.46
N VAL A 131 3.41 5.36 1.33
CA VAL A 131 3.44 6.70 0.74
C VAL A 131 2.93 7.72 1.78
N PRO A 132 3.72 8.73 2.17
CA PRO A 132 3.31 9.75 3.12
C PRO A 132 2.57 10.89 2.40
N ALA A 133 2.29 11.97 3.13
CA ALA A 133 1.61 13.13 2.59
C ALA A 133 2.41 13.75 1.45
N MET A 134 1.72 13.98 0.32
CA MET A 134 2.29 14.55 -0.90
C MET A 134 1.23 15.14 -1.81
N ARG A 135 1.66 15.90 -2.81
CA ARG A 135 0.81 16.60 -3.77
C ARG A 135 1.19 16.25 -5.19
N GLY A 136 0.34 15.50 -5.87
CA GLY A 136 0.55 15.12 -7.27
C GLY A 136 -0.18 13.86 -7.67
N ARG A 137 0.30 13.24 -8.74
CA ARG A 137 -0.15 11.92 -9.18
C ARG A 137 0.58 10.85 -8.38
N VAL A 138 -0.15 9.91 -7.80
CA VAL A 138 0.40 8.76 -7.09
C VAL A 138 -0.16 7.48 -7.70
N ALA A 139 0.67 6.77 -8.45
CA ALA A 139 0.36 5.45 -8.97
C ALA A 139 1.19 4.40 -8.21
N VAL A 140 0.52 3.43 -7.58
CA VAL A 140 1.17 2.33 -6.86
C VAL A 140 0.61 1.01 -7.37
N ARG A 141 1.50 0.11 -7.75
CA ARG A 141 1.18 -1.28 -8.13
C ARG A 141 2.07 -2.24 -7.35
N THR A 142 1.44 -3.22 -6.73
CA THR A 142 2.11 -4.36 -6.11
C THR A 142 1.36 -5.64 -6.50
N GLY A 143 2.03 -6.78 -6.50
CA GLY A 143 1.45 -8.10 -6.66
C GLY A 143 0.76 -8.51 -5.37
N ASP A 144 1.50 -8.77 -4.30
CA ASP A 144 0.90 -9.30 -3.07
C ASP A 144 1.02 -8.35 -1.85
N GLY A 145 1.82 -7.29 -1.98
CA GLY A 145 2.10 -6.37 -0.89
C GLY A 145 0.91 -5.48 -0.51
N SER A 146 0.94 -4.99 0.73
CA SER A 146 -0.02 -3.99 1.20
C SER A 146 0.38 -2.58 0.77
N ILE A 147 -0.61 -1.75 0.45
CA ILE A 147 -0.40 -0.34 0.10
C ILE A 147 -0.95 0.52 1.23
N THR A 148 -0.11 1.39 1.79
CA THR A 148 -0.51 2.41 2.76
C THR A 148 -0.20 3.79 2.21
N VAL A 149 -1.23 4.65 2.10
CA VAL A 149 -1.10 6.05 1.70
C VAL A 149 -1.72 6.94 2.77
N ASP A 150 -0.99 7.94 3.25
CA ASP A 150 -1.44 8.86 4.31
C ASP A 150 -1.30 10.31 3.84
N GLY A 151 -2.40 11.05 3.75
CA GLY A 151 -2.40 12.49 3.49
C GLY A 151 -2.02 12.90 2.06
N ALA A 152 -2.24 12.04 1.06
CA ALA A 152 -1.92 12.36 -0.33
C ALA A 152 -3.05 13.15 -1.01
N HIS A 153 -2.67 14.19 -1.77
CA HIS A 153 -3.55 15.12 -2.46
C HIS A 153 -3.31 15.09 -3.98
N GLY A 154 -4.35 14.85 -4.77
CA GLY A 154 -4.27 14.87 -6.24
C GLY A 154 -4.98 13.67 -6.87
N GLU A 155 -4.29 12.99 -7.80
CA GLU A 155 -4.82 11.83 -8.51
C GLU A 155 -4.13 10.56 -7.98
N LEU A 156 -4.89 9.67 -7.36
CA LEU A 156 -4.39 8.45 -6.73
C LEU A 156 -4.90 7.21 -7.45
N ARG A 157 -3.98 6.31 -7.80
CA ARG A 157 -4.27 5.00 -8.36
C ARG A 157 -3.51 3.91 -7.62
N LEU A 158 -4.21 3.10 -6.84
CA LEU A 158 -3.63 2.09 -5.97
C LEU A 158 -4.10 0.71 -6.40
N SER A 159 -3.18 -0.20 -6.70
CA SER A 159 -3.52 -1.55 -7.16
C SER A 159 -2.65 -2.59 -6.49
N THR A 160 -3.28 -3.62 -5.93
CA THR A 160 -2.61 -4.82 -5.42
C THR A 160 -3.36 -6.06 -5.92
N GLY A 161 -2.66 -7.18 -6.07
CA GLY A 161 -3.27 -8.49 -6.33
C GLY A 161 -3.96 -8.98 -5.06
N ASP A 162 -3.24 -9.25 -3.98
CA ASP A 162 -3.86 -9.87 -2.79
C ASP A 162 -3.76 -9.00 -1.53
N GLY A 163 -3.02 -7.91 -1.59
CA GLY A 163 -2.72 -7.08 -0.43
C GLY A 163 -3.88 -6.18 0.03
N ARG A 164 -3.74 -5.67 1.26
CA ARG A 164 -4.65 -4.65 1.79
C ARG A 164 -4.28 -3.27 1.25
N ILE A 165 -5.28 -2.47 0.91
CA ILE A 165 -5.12 -1.04 0.63
C ILE A 165 -5.66 -0.22 1.81
N VAL A 166 -4.82 0.65 2.37
CA VAL A 166 -5.20 1.63 3.39
C VAL A 166 -4.88 3.03 2.88
N GLY A 167 -5.90 3.87 2.78
CA GLY A 167 -5.77 5.28 2.42
C GLY A 167 -6.32 6.17 3.53
N ARG A 168 -5.55 7.11 4.06
CA ARG A 168 -5.99 8.00 5.14
C ARG A 168 -5.89 9.45 4.77
N ALA A 169 -6.86 10.26 5.18
CA ALA A 169 -6.90 11.70 4.93
C ALA A 169 -6.61 12.07 3.46
N LEU A 170 -7.11 11.27 2.52
CA LEU A 170 -6.88 11.48 1.09
C LEU A 170 -7.68 12.66 0.55
N ASP A 171 -7.21 13.24 -0.55
CA ASP A 171 -7.84 14.43 -1.14
C ASP A 171 -7.74 14.44 -2.66
N GLY A 172 -8.86 14.54 -3.37
CA GLY A 172 -8.91 14.54 -4.83
C GLY A 172 -9.56 13.28 -5.39
N THR A 173 -8.98 12.65 -6.40
CA THR A 173 -9.58 11.48 -7.08
C THR A 173 -8.86 10.20 -6.68
N LEU A 174 -9.61 9.15 -6.36
CA LEU A 174 -9.06 7.85 -5.98
C LEU A 174 -9.65 6.72 -6.82
N GLU A 175 -8.76 5.92 -7.42
CA GLU A 175 -9.04 4.58 -7.95
C GLU A 175 -8.23 3.57 -7.14
N ALA A 176 -8.88 2.67 -6.40
CA ALA A 176 -8.21 1.64 -5.61
C ALA A 176 -8.80 0.25 -5.84
N HIS A 177 -7.93 -0.70 -6.19
CA HIS A 177 -8.31 -2.07 -6.52
C HIS A 177 -7.42 -3.10 -5.81
N SER A 178 -8.05 -4.06 -5.15
CA SER A 178 -7.41 -5.30 -4.70
C SER A 178 -8.08 -6.49 -5.38
N GLY A 179 -7.37 -7.58 -5.63
CA GLY A 179 -7.96 -8.89 -5.92
C GLY A 179 -8.64 -9.40 -4.65
N ASP A 180 -7.89 -9.83 -3.64
CA ASP A 180 -8.52 -10.51 -2.50
C ASP A 180 -8.48 -9.71 -1.18
N GLY A 181 -7.71 -8.62 -1.14
CA GLY A 181 -7.48 -7.85 0.07
C GLY A 181 -8.52 -6.76 0.35
N SER A 182 -8.64 -6.38 1.62
CA SER A 182 -9.57 -5.32 2.03
C SER A 182 -9.11 -3.93 1.55
N VAL A 183 -10.06 -3.08 1.18
CA VAL A 183 -9.82 -1.66 0.86
C VAL A 183 -10.45 -0.78 1.94
N ASN A 184 -9.62 -0.02 2.67
CA ASN A 184 -10.09 0.90 3.71
C ASN A 184 -9.58 2.31 3.42
N VAL A 185 -10.48 3.24 3.10
CA VAL A 185 -10.10 4.59 2.70
C VAL A 185 -10.94 5.67 3.38
N ASP A 186 -10.31 6.77 3.79
CA ASP A 186 -10.99 7.98 4.25
C ASP A 186 -10.39 9.24 3.59
N GLY A 187 -11.24 10.23 3.30
CA GLY A 187 -10.78 11.44 2.64
C GLY A 187 -11.87 12.32 2.03
N ARG A 188 -11.43 13.42 1.41
CA ARG A 188 -12.26 14.34 0.63
C ARG A 188 -12.14 14.01 -0.85
N PHE A 189 -13.20 13.48 -1.45
CA PHE A 189 -13.13 12.96 -2.82
C PHE A 189 -13.84 13.84 -3.84
N ASP A 190 -13.19 14.06 -4.98
CA ASP A 190 -13.79 14.58 -6.22
C ASP A 190 -14.34 13.43 -7.08
N ALA A 191 -13.73 12.24 -6.97
CA ALA A 191 -14.18 10.97 -7.57
C ALA A 191 -13.65 9.80 -6.74
N LEU A 192 -14.43 8.73 -6.59
CA LEU A 192 -14.05 7.56 -5.80
C LEU A 192 -14.47 6.26 -6.50
N THR A 193 -13.49 5.46 -6.91
CA THR A 193 -13.69 4.13 -7.50
C THR A 193 -12.94 3.10 -6.68
N LEU A 194 -13.67 2.14 -6.11
CA LEU A 194 -13.13 1.09 -5.24
C LEU A 194 -13.52 -0.29 -5.77
N GLY A 195 -12.57 -1.22 -5.75
CA GLY A 195 -12.83 -2.61 -6.13
C GLY A 195 -12.11 -3.62 -5.25
N SER A 196 -12.79 -4.72 -4.97
CA SER A 196 -12.21 -5.95 -4.47
C SER A 196 -12.84 -7.14 -5.20
N GLY A 197 -12.09 -8.22 -5.41
CA GLY A 197 -12.65 -9.56 -5.67
C GLY A 197 -13.39 -10.06 -4.44
N ASP A 198 -12.68 -10.41 -3.36
CA ASP A 198 -13.30 -11.07 -2.20
C ASP A 198 -13.25 -10.24 -0.91
N GLY A 199 -12.42 -9.20 -0.88
CA GLY A 199 -12.17 -8.34 0.27
C GLY A 199 -13.32 -7.38 0.59
N SER A 200 -13.41 -7.02 1.88
CA SER A 200 -14.32 -5.97 2.35
C SER A 200 -13.85 -4.58 1.92
N ILE A 201 -14.79 -3.72 1.56
CA ILE A 201 -14.55 -2.31 1.24
C ILE A 201 -15.15 -1.45 2.34
N THR A 202 -14.35 -0.59 2.95
CA THR A 202 -14.80 0.46 3.87
C THR A 202 -14.34 1.81 3.33
N ALA A 203 -15.28 2.72 3.11
CA ALA A 203 -14.99 4.05 2.59
C ALA A 203 -15.66 5.12 3.45
N GLU A 204 -14.89 6.11 3.89
CA GLU A 204 -15.36 7.24 4.68
C GLU A 204 -15.21 8.55 3.89
N VAL A 205 -16.32 9.07 3.39
CA VAL A 205 -16.34 10.33 2.62
C VAL A 205 -16.43 11.50 3.60
N MET A 206 -15.46 12.42 3.52
CA MET A 206 -15.40 13.60 4.37
C MET A 206 -16.25 14.77 3.85
N PRO A 207 -16.76 15.65 4.73
CA PRO A 207 -17.37 16.91 4.33
C PRO A 207 -16.49 17.72 3.38
N GLY A 208 -17.12 18.40 2.42
CA GLY A 208 -16.44 19.13 1.35
C GLY A 208 -16.06 18.29 0.13
N SER A 209 -16.36 16.99 0.13
CA SER A 209 -16.25 16.14 -1.06
C SER A 209 -17.20 16.63 -2.16
N ARG A 210 -16.70 16.71 -3.40
CA ARG A 210 -17.51 17.17 -4.54
C ARG A 210 -18.19 16.02 -5.27
N LEU A 211 -17.52 14.85 -5.32
CA LEU A 211 -18.00 13.64 -5.98
C LEU A 211 -18.52 13.89 -7.41
N THR A 212 -17.89 14.78 -8.18
CA THR A 212 -18.38 15.20 -9.50
C THR A 212 -18.50 14.05 -10.50
N ALA A 213 -17.67 13.01 -10.38
CA ALA A 213 -17.75 11.79 -11.20
C ALA A 213 -18.52 10.66 -10.50
N GLY A 214 -19.07 10.91 -9.32
CA GLY A 214 -19.76 9.93 -8.49
C GLY A 214 -18.84 9.08 -7.62
N VAL A 215 -19.46 8.06 -7.02
CA VAL A 215 -18.82 7.00 -6.24
C VAL A 215 -19.19 5.67 -6.87
N SER A 216 -18.20 4.80 -7.08
CA SER A 216 -18.41 3.42 -7.48
C SER A 216 -17.62 2.50 -6.55
N ALA A 217 -18.29 1.59 -5.87
CA ALA A 217 -17.61 0.56 -5.08
C ALA A 217 -18.17 -0.82 -5.40
N THR A 218 -17.31 -1.79 -5.65
CA THR A 218 -17.70 -3.14 -6.08
C THR A 218 -16.87 -4.20 -5.37
N THR A 219 -17.53 -5.20 -4.81
CA THR A 219 -16.90 -6.41 -4.26
C THR A 219 -17.66 -7.65 -4.71
N GLY A 220 -16.99 -8.79 -4.86
CA GLY A 220 -17.63 -10.09 -5.06
C GLY A 220 -18.29 -10.52 -3.76
N ASP A 221 -17.50 -10.97 -2.79
CA ASP A 221 -18.06 -11.61 -1.59
C ASP A 221 -17.97 -10.74 -0.33
N GLY A 222 -17.23 -9.63 -0.40
CA GLY A 222 -16.93 -8.78 0.74
C GLY A 222 -18.09 -7.91 1.20
N ARG A 223 -18.05 -7.49 2.47
CA ARG A 223 -18.95 -6.42 2.95
C ARG A 223 -18.52 -5.07 2.38
N LEU A 224 -19.49 -4.27 1.94
CA LEU A 224 -19.29 -2.88 1.55
C LEU A 224 -19.90 -1.96 2.61
N THR A 225 -19.07 -1.15 3.25
CA THR A 225 -19.52 -0.09 4.17
C THR A 225 -19.13 1.28 3.60
N LEU A 226 -20.11 2.13 3.33
CA LEU A 226 -19.90 3.50 2.88
C LEU A 226 -20.47 4.48 3.92
N ARG A 227 -19.61 5.38 4.43
CA ARG A 227 -20.01 6.45 5.34
C ARG A 227 -20.01 7.77 4.61
N LEU A 228 -21.14 8.46 4.63
CA LEU A 228 -21.36 9.71 3.90
C LEU A 228 -21.69 10.85 4.88
N PRO A 229 -21.32 12.10 4.56
CA PRO A 229 -21.83 13.26 5.29
C PRO A 229 -23.36 13.27 5.26
N ALA A 230 -24.00 13.54 6.41
CA ALA A 230 -25.46 13.46 6.53
C ALA A 230 -26.23 14.40 5.58
N ASP A 231 -25.61 15.48 5.13
CA ASP A 231 -26.14 16.49 4.21
C ASP A 231 -25.74 16.24 2.74
N LEU A 232 -24.99 15.17 2.45
CA LEU A 232 -24.52 14.87 1.11
C LEU A 232 -25.69 14.62 0.16
N LYS A 233 -25.66 15.31 -0.96
CA LYS A 233 -26.60 15.20 -2.07
C LYS A 233 -26.11 14.14 -3.04
N ALA A 234 -26.85 13.05 -3.20
CA ALA A 234 -26.44 11.95 -4.08
C ALA A 234 -27.65 11.15 -4.57
N GLU A 235 -27.52 10.55 -5.75
CA GLU A 235 -28.42 9.51 -6.22
C GLU A 235 -27.82 8.15 -5.84
N LEU A 236 -28.52 7.34 -5.05
CA LEU A 236 -28.06 6.03 -4.58
C LEU A 236 -28.58 4.92 -5.49
N ASP A 237 -27.69 4.02 -5.90
CA ASP A 237 -28.01 2.77 -6.60
C ASP A 237 -27.15 1.66 -5.98
N ALA A 238 -27.75 0.89 -5.07
CA ALA A 238 -27.06 -0.17 -4.33
C ALA A 238 -27.68 -1.52 -4.64
N HIS A 239 -26.88 -2.50 -5.05
CA HIS A 239 -27.31 -3.85 -5.39
C HIS A 239 -26.44 -4.90 -4.72
N THR A 240 -27.06 -5.94 -4.18
CA THR A 240 -26.39 -7.16 -3.73
C THR A 240 -27.11 -8.37 -4.32
N GLY A 241 -26.41 -9.48 -4.55
CA GLY A 241 -27.01 -10.75 -4.96
C GLY A 241 -27.76 -11.38 -3.79
N ASP A 242 -27.01 -11.85 -2.80
CA ASP A 242 -27.53 -12.64 -1.66
C ASP A 242 -27.55 -11.88 -0.32
N GLY A 243 -26.87 -10.73 -0.25
CA GLY A 243 -26.76 -9.93 0.96
C GLY A 243 -28.02 -9.13 1.30
N ALA A 244 -27.88 -8.27 2.31
CA ALA A 244 -28.86 -7.25 2.66
C ALA A 244 -28.28 -5.85 2.44
N ILE A 245 -29.15 -4.89 2.17
CA ILE A 245 -28.80 -3.48 2.04
C ILE A 245 -29.45 -2.71 3.18
N ASP A 246 -28.61 -2.15 4.05
CA ASP A 246 -29.01 -1.28 5.16
C ASP A 246 -28.60 0.16 4.85
N VAL A 247 -29.55 1.09 4.96
CA VAL A 247 -29.28 2.52 4.74
C VAL A 247 -29.77 3.33 5.94
N ASP A 248 -28.81 3.89 6.68
CA ASP A 248 -29.03 4.68 7.89
C ASP A 248 -29.11 6.19 7.60
N LEU A 249 -29.51 6.57 6.39
CA LEU A 249 -29.68 7.97 5.94
C LEU A 249 -31.10 8.20 5.41
N PRO A 250 -31.70 9.38 5.64
CA PRO A 250 -33.01 9.70 5.07
C PRO A 250 -32.92 9.80 3.54
N MET A 251 -33.80 9.09 2.84
CA MET A 251 -33.84 9.08 1.37
C MET A 251 -35.27 9.18 0.85
N THR A 252 -35.40 9.67 -0.39
CA THR A 252 -36.65 9.59 -1.16
C THR A 252 -36.55 8.45 -2.16
N VAL A 253 -37.46 7.49 -2.09
CA VAL A 253 -37.50 6.37 -3.03
C VAL A 253 -38.58 6.61 -4.08
N ALA A 254 -38.21 6.48 -5.35
CA ALA A 254 -39.17 6.40 -6.44
C ALA A 254 -39.44 4.92 -6.77
N GLY A 255 -40.60 4.40 -6.36
CA GLY A 255 -41.02 3.03 -6.65
C GLY A 255 -40.90 2.09 -5.46
N ARG A 256 -40.48 0.84 -5.71
CA ARG A 256 -40.46 -0.23 -4.70
C ARG A 256 -39.04 -0.47 -4.21
N VAL A 257 -38.86 -0.52 -2.89
CA VAL A 257 -37.63 -0.96 -2.25
C VAL A 257 -37.61 -2.49 -2.19
N ASN A 258 -36.54 -3.10 -2.68
CA ASN A 258 -36.30 -4.53 -2.53
C ASN A 258 -35.20 -4.76 -1.49
N ARG A 259 -35.11 -5.98 -0.94
CA ARG A 259 -34.07 -6.32 0.04
C ARG A 259 -32.65 -6.24 -0.54
N ASN A 260 -32.51 -6.54 -1.83
CA ASN A 260 -31.25 -6.72 -2.53
C ASN A 260 -31.00 -5.66 -3.62
N HIS A 261 -31.90 -4.69 -3.76
CA HIS A 261 -31.73 -3.52 -4.62
C HIS A 261 -32.42 -2.31 -4.02
N VAL A 262 -31.65 -1.27 -3.77
CA VAL A 262 -32.12 0.02 -3.26
C VAL A 262 -31.73 1.10 -4.26
N HIS A 263 -32.72 1.86 -4.70
CA HIS A 263 -32.53 3.03 -5.55
C HIS A 263 -33.31 4.21 -4.98
N GLY A 264 -32.68 5.38 -4.88
CA GLY A 264 -33.34 6.58 -4.39
C GLY A 264 -32.40 7.76 -4.17
N SER A 265 -33.00 8.90 -3.89
CA SER A 265 -32.30 10.18 -3.79
C SER A 265 -32.00 10.54 -2.33
N LEU A 266 -30.73 10.79 -2.01
CA LEU A 266 -30.26 11.36 -0.74
C LEU A 266 -30.25 12.88 -0.84
N ASN A 267 -30.86 13.58 0.13
CA ASN A 267 -30.88 15.05 0.24
C ASN A 267 -31.27 15.82 -1.05
N GLY A 268 -32.14 15.24 -1.87
CA GLY A 268 -32.60 15.83 -3.13
C GLY A 268 -31.87 15.34 -4.39
N GLY A 269 -31.08 14.26 -4.28
CA GLY A 269 -30.38 13.64 -5.41
C GLY A 269 -29.02 14.28 -5.67
N GLY A 270 -28.34 13.93 -6.75
CA GLY A 270 -27.02 14.49 -7.08
C GLY A 270 -26.14 13.53 -7.86
N PRO A 271 -24.81 13.56 -7.67
CA PRO A 271 -23.92 12.58 -8.24
C PRO A 271 -24.31 11.15 -7.87
N LEU A 272 -24.05 10.22 -8.78
CA LEU A 272 -24.39 8.81 -8.58
C LEU A 272 -23.44 8.16 -7.57
N VAL A 273 -24.01 7.44 -6.61
CA VAL A 273 -23.33 6.53 -5.69
C VAL A 273 -23.79 5.12 -6.05
N ARG A 274 -22.95 4.39 -6.78
CA ARG A 274 -23.20 3.01 -7.18
C ARG A 274 -22.43 2.04 -6.30
N LEU A 275 -23.14 1.13 -5.66
CA LEU A 275 -22.57 0.12 -4.77
C LEU A 275 -23.02 -1.26 -5.24
N SER A 276 -22.08 -2.18 -5.39
CA SER A 276 -22.37 -3.54 -5.83
C SER A 276 -21.63 -4.55 -4.95
N SER A 277 -22.36 -5.58 -4.52
CA SER A 277 -21.78 -6.78 -3.91
C SER A 277 -22.35 -8.01 -4.61
N GLY A 278 -21.56 -9.06 -4.82
CA GLY A 278 -22.09 -10.38 -5.15
C GLY A 278 -22.88 -10.97 -3.97
N ASP A 279 -22.18 -11.34 -2.90
CA ASP A 279 -22.79 -12.07 -1.79
C ASP A 279 -22.82 -11.28 -0.47
N GLY A 280 -21.94 -10.28 -0.36
CA GLY A 280 -21.81 -9.43 0.82
C GLY A 280 -22.96 -8.45 1.05
N SER A 281 -23.08 -8.01 2.30
CA SER A 281 -24.04 -6.96 2.68
C SER A 281 -23.48 -5.57 2.37
N ILE A 282 -24.38 -4.65 2.00
CA ILE A 282 -24.06 -3.25 1.79
C ILE A 282 -24.63 -2.45 2.94
N ARG A 283 -23.79 -1.66 3.60
CA ARG A 283 -24.21 -0.75 4.67
C ARG A 283 -23.83 0.67 4.31
N ILE A 284 -24.81 1.56 4.32
CA ILE A 284 -24.62 2.99 4.09
C ILE A 284 -24.97 3.71 5.39
N GLU A 285 -24.01 4.42 5.97
CA GLU A 285 -24.17 5.09 7.27
C GLU A 285 -23.96 6.60 7.16
N ALA A 286 -24.62 7.34 8.06
CA ALA A 286 -24.26 8.73 8.32
C ALA A 286 -22.92 8.79 9.08
N ARG A 287 -22.08 9.75 8.68
CA ARG A 287 -20.89 10.16 9.44
C ARG A 287 -21.22 11.29 10.41
#